data_AF-A0A1A8Q4N5-F1
#
_entry.id   AF-A0A1A8Q4N5-F1
#
_cell.length_a   1.000
_cell.length_b   1.000
_cell.length_c   1.000
_cell.angle_alpha   90.00
_cell.angle_beta   90.00
_cell.angle_gamma   90.00
#
_symmetry.space_group_name_H-M   'P 1'
#
loop_
_entity.id
_entity.type
_entity.pdbx_description
1 polymer ?
#
loop_
_entity_poly.entity_id
_entity_poly.type
_entity_poly.pdbx_seq_one_letter_code
_entity_poly.pdbx_strand_id
1 'polypeptide(L)'
;MGRVILLALAVTSMLLCQGFCSGVFELKLQEFLNKKGVQGNQNCCRRGLASFQQQCECKTFFRICLKHYQPNASPEPPCTYGGAVTPVLGSNSFQVPDVIPESSFTNPVRINFGFTWPGTFSLIIEALHTDSKEDLSTENPERVISTMATQRHLTVGEDWSQDLHTGGRTELKYSYRFICDEHYYGDGCSVFCRPRDDAFGHFTCGERGEILCDAGWKGQYCTE
;
A
#
# COMPACT_ATOMS: atom_id res chain seq x y z
N MET A 1 -3.46 -20.18 -44.25
CA MET A 1 -2.35 -19.35 -43.71
C MET A 1 -2.80 -17.95 -43.28
N GLY A 2 -3.57 -17.19 -44.09
CA GLY A 2 -4.01 -15.83 -43.71
C GLY A 2 -4.87 -15.70 -42.44
N ARG A 3 -5.76 -16.67 -42.14
CA ARG A 3 -6.58 -16.66 -40.90
C ARG A 3 -5.76 -16.85 -39.61
N VAL A 4 -4.69 -17.64 -39.66
CA VAL A 4 -3.82 -17.88 -38.50
C VAL A 4 -2.94 -16.65 -38.22
N ILE A 5 -2.51 -15.97 -39.29
CA ILE A 5 -1.74 -14.71 -39.20
C ILE A 5 -2.61 -13.59 -38.64
N LEU A 6 -3.87 -13.47 -39.07
CA LEU A 6 -4.83 -12.49 -38.53
C LEU A 6 -5.16 -12.73 -37.05
N LEU A 7 -5.31 -13.99 -36.63
CA LEU A 7 -5.50 -14.33 -35.22
C LEU A 7 -4.26 -14.03 -34.39
N ALA A 8 -3.06 -14.32 -34.89
CA ALA A 8 -1.81 -13.98 -34.21
C ALA A 8 -1.59 -12.46 -34.09
N LEU A 9 -1.92 -11.68 -35.14
CA LEU A 9 -1.88 -10.21 -35.11
C LEU A 9 -2.93 -9.62 -34.15
N ALA A 10 -4.14 -10.19 -34.09
CA ALA A 10 -5.17 -9.75 -33.15
C ALA A 10 -4.77 -10.04 -31.69
N VAL A 11 -4.19 -11.21 -31.41
CA VAL A 11 -3.71 -11.59 -30.07
C VAL A 11 -2.51 -10.73 -29.65
N THR A 12 -1.56 -10.46 -30.56
CA THR A 12 -0.44 -9.55 -30.28
C THR A 12 -0.87 -8.09 -30.14
N SER A 13 -1.88 -7.64 -30.88
CA SER A 13 -2.50 -6.32 -30.70
C SER A 13 -3.29 -6.20 -29.39
N MET A 14 -3.93 -7.28 -28.92
CA MET A 14 -4.58 -7.32 -27.60
C MET A 14 -3.55 -7.34 -26.46
N LEU A 15 -2.38 -7.95 -26.66
CA LEU A 15 -1.25 -7.92 -25.73
C LEU A 15 -0.60 -6.53 -25.63
N LEU A 16 -0.72 -5.69 -26.66
CA LEU A 16 -0.16 -4.33 -26.71
C LEU A 16 -1.10 -3.25 -26.15
N CYS A 17 -2.38 -3.57 -25.90
CA CYS A 17 -3.32 -2.68 -25.24
C CYS A 17 -3.39 -2.97 -23.74
N GLN A 18 -2.23 -3.11 -23.10
CA GLN A 18 -2.17 -2.89 -21.66
C GLN A 18 -2.28 -1.39 -21.49
N GLY A 19 -3.47 -0.89 -21.14
CA GLY A 19 -3.62 0.48 -20.70
C GLY A 19 -2.58 0.70 -19.60
N PHE A 20 -1.57 1.52 -19.88
CA PHE A 20 -0.57 1.84 -18.88
C PHE A 20 -1.33 2.51 -17.74
N CYS A 21 -1.26 1.91 -16.56
CA CYS A 21 -1.83 2.44 -15.33
C CYS A 21 -0.70 2.44 -14.32
N SER A 22 -0.55 3.53 -13.59
CA SER A 22 0.55 3.66 -12.63
C SER A 22 0.12 4.56 -11.48
N GLY A 23 0.26 4.03 -10.27
CA GLY A 23 -0.02 4.77 -9.06
C GLY A 23 0.53 4.05 -7.85
N VAL A 24 0.40 4.68 -6.70
CA VAL A 24 0.95 4.17 -5.45
C VAL A 24 -0.04 4.34 -4.32
N PHE A 25 -0.26 3.24 -3.60
CA PHE A 25 -0.95 3.25 -2.32
C PHE A 25 0.08 3.57 -1.23
N GLU A 26 -0.12 4.66 -0.52
CA GLU A 26 0.74 5.08 0.58
C GLU A 26 0.02 4.84 1.91
N LEU A 27 0.68 4.13 2.82
CA LEU A 27 0.22 3.86 4.17
C LEU A 27 1.18 4.49 5.18
N LYS A 28 0.74 5.53 5.87
CA LYS A 28 1.46 6.14 6.98
C LYS A 28 1.02 5.52 8.30
N LEU A 29 1.93 4.77 8.93
CA LEU A 29 1.73 4.30 10.31
C LEU A 29 2.09 5.46 11.26
N GLN A 30 1.26 5.76 12.25
CA GLN A 30 1.46 6.95 13.12
C GLN A 30 1.75 6.55 14.56
N GLU A 31 0.85 5.79 15.18
CA GLU A 31 0.97 5.40 16.58
C GLU A 31 0.44 3.98 16.78
N PHE A 32 1.15 3.19 17.57
CA PHE A 32 0.67 1.92 18.07
C PHE A 32 0.66 1.92 19.59
N LEU A 33 -0.48 1.61 20.19
CA LEU A 33 -0.64 1.46 21.63
C LEU A 33 -0.91 0.00 21.94
N ASN A 34 -0.09 -0.59 22.80
CA ASN A 34 -0.29 -1.93 23.34
C ASN A 34 -0.54 -1.88 24.85
N LYS A 35 -1.82 -1.93 25.24
CA LYS A 35 -2.29 -1.93 26.63
C LYS A 35 -2.56 -3.34 27.18
N LYS A 36 -2.10 -4.40 26.50
CA LYS A 36 -2.32 -5.80 26.93
C LYS A 36 -1.63 -6.15 28.24
N GLY A 37 -0.56 -5.44 28.62
CA GLY A 37 0.22 -5.71 29.84
C GLY A 37 0.87 -7.10 29.84
N VAL A 38 1.60 -7.46 30.90
CA VAL A 38 2.36 -8.73 30.99
C VAL A 38 1.47 -9.97 30.82
N GLN A 39 0.22 -9.93 31.30
CA GLN A 39 -0.70 -11.08 31.26
C GLN A 39 -1.41 -11.25 29.90
N GLY A 40 -1.63 -10.16 29.16
CA GLY A 40 -2.29 -10.20 27.84
C GLY A 40 -1.32 -10.40 26.67
N ASN A 41 -0.03 -10.19 26.90
CA ASN A 41 1.05 -10.33 25.93
C ASN A 41 1.70 -11.73 25.96
N GLN A 42 0.92 -12.82 26.10
CA GLN A 42 1.49 -14.19 26.21
C GLN A 42 2.36 -14.58 25.01
N ASN A 43 2.12 -13.94 23.86
CA ASN A 43 2.83 -14.13 22.59
C ASN A 43 4.24 -13.50 22.58
N CYS A 44 4.50 -12.51 23.43
CA CYS A 44 5.83 -11.91 23.63
C CYS A 44 6.40 -12.11 25.04
N CYS A 45 5.56 -12.43 26.02
CA CYS A 45 5.95 -12.70 27.41
C CYS A 45 5.90 -14.20 27.66
N ARG A 46 7.02 -14.91 27.41
CA ARG A 46 7.09 -16.36 27.64
C ARG A 46 6.87 -16.68 29.13
N ARG A 47 5.88 -17.52 29.44
CA ARG A 47 5.68 -18.06 30.81
C ARG A 47 6.88 -18.95 31.17
N GLY A 48 7.73 -18.50 32.11
CA GLY A 48 8.78 -19.35 32.69
C GLY A 48 10.07 -18.65 33.11
N LEU A 49 10.30 -17.39 32.74
CA LEU A 49 11.49 -16.61 33.15
C LEU A 49 11.12 -15.44 34.07
N ALA A 50 10.13 -15.62 34.94
CA ALA A 50 9.75 -14.61 35.92
C ALA A 50 10.74 -14.57 37.08
N SER A 51 11.91 -13.97 36.84
CA SER A 51 12.48 -13.08 37.84
C SER A 51 11.48 -11.94 38.04
N PHE A 52 11.21 -11.57 39.30
CA PHE A 52 10.15 -10.64 39.72
C PHE A 52 10.28 -9.19 39.20
N GLN A 53 11.15 -8.92 38.22
CA GLN A 53 11.52 -7.59 37.74
C GLN A 53 11.66 -7.46 36.21
N GLN A 54 11.41 -8.51 35.41
CA GLN A 54 11.51 -8.40 33.94
C GLN A 54 10.26 -7.72 33.36
N GLN A 55 10.36 -6.42 33.06
CA GLN A 55 9.37 -5.72 32.24
C GLN A 55 9.27 -6.41 30.88
N CYS A 56 8.09 -6.92 30.54
CA CYS A 56 7.87 -7.55 29.25
C CYS A 56 7.82 -6.50 28.14
N GLU A 57 8.71 -6.64 27.16
CA GLU A 57 8.89 -5.69 26.07
C GLU A 57 8.62 -6.37 24.72
N CYS A 58 7.46 -6.11 24.13
CA CYS A 58 7.12 -6.65 22.82
C CYS A 58 7.75 -5.77 21.74
N LYS A 59 8.94 -6.16 21.28
CA LYS A 59 9.57 -5.61 20.07
C LYS A 59 8.65 -5.85 18.88
N THR A 60 8.03 -4.80 18.37
CA THR A 60 6.91 -4.86 17.45
C THR A 60 7.32 -4.44 16.04
N PHE A 61 6.98 -5.26 15.07
CA PHE A 61 7.03 -4.94 13.65
C PHE A 61 5.68 -5.25 13.00
N PHE A 62 5.45 -4.70 11.82
CA PHE A 62 4.18 -4.83 11.10
C PHE A 62 4.34 -5.62 9.80
N ARG A 63 3.38 -6.50 9.55
CA ARG A 63 3.07 -7.04 8.23
C ARG A 63 1.84 -6.34 7.68
N ILE A 64 1.97 -5.79 6.48
CA ILE A 64 0.92 -5.09 5.76
C ILE A 64 0.54 -5.94 4.56
N CYS A 65 -0.76 -6.19 4.40
CA CYS A 65 -1.31 -6.95 3.29
C CYS A 65 -2.48 -6.19 2.68
N LEU A 66 -2.35 -5.83 1.41
CA LEU A 66 -3.38 -5.14 0.65
C LEU A 66 -3.99 -6.11 -0.37
N LYS A 67 -5.32 -6.17 -0.41
CA LYS A 67 -6.05 -7.06 -1.32
C LYS A 67 -7.33 -6.43 -1.85
N HIS A 68 -7.94 -7.10 -2.81
CA HIS A 68 -9.26 -6.72 -3.31
C HIS A 68 -10.31 -6.71 -2.20
N TYR A 69 -11.39 -5.97 -2.40
CA TYR A 69 -12.49 -5.92 -1.46
C TYR A 69 -13.05 -7.31 -1.20
N GLN A 70 -13.05 -7.72 0.07
CA GLN A 70 -13.63 -8.97 0.54
C GLN A 70 -14.51 -8.66 1.76
N PRO A 71 -15.80 -9.02 1.76
CA PRO A 71 -16.70 -8.77 2.89
C PRO A 71 -16.13 -9.28 4.23
N ASN A 72 -15.49 -10.45 4.21
CA ASN A 72 -14.76 -11.01 5.34
C ASN A 72 -13.28 -11.09 4.99
N ALA A 73 -12.54 -10.00 5.18
CA ALA A 73 -11.13 -9.94 4.84
C ALA A 73 -10.32 -10.84 5.78
N SER A 74 -9.75 -11.92 5.23
CA SER A 74 -8.85 -12.84 5.95
C SER A 74 -7.41 -12.30 5.94
N PRO A 75 -6.58 -12.56 6.97
CA PRO A 75 -5.14 -12.26 6.93
C PRO A 75 -4.32 -13.21 6.05
N GLU A 76 -4.93 -14.32 5.60
CA GLU A 76 -4.27 -15.35 4.80
C GLU A 76 -3.77 -14.79 3.44
N PRO A 77 -2.59 -15.25 2.96
CA PRO A 77 -2.13 -14.98 1.61
C PRO A 77 -3.10 -15.49 0.53
N PRO A 78 -3.09 -14.91 -0.70
CA PRO A 78 -2.17 -13.89 -1.20
C PRO A 78 -2.65 -12.45 -0.93
N CYS A 79 -1.69 -11.52 -0.81
CA CYS A 79 -1.96 -10.08 -0.83
C CYS A 79 -2.06 -9.63 -2.29
N THR A 80 -3.25 -9.68 -2.88
CA THR A 80 -3.44 -9.53 -4.34
C THR A 80 -2.98 -8.19 -4.90
N TYR A 81 -2.95 -7.15 -4.08
CA TYR A 81 -2.45 -5.82 -4.46
C TYR A 81 -1.03 -5.54 -3.99
N GLY A 82 -0.40 -6.50 -3.32
CA GLY A 82 0.92 -6.36 -2.71
C GLY A 82 0.86 -6.24 -1.20
N GLY A 83 2.04 -6.26 -0.60
CA GLY A 83 2.21 -6.17 0.85
C GLY A 83 3.64 -5.76 1.18
N ALA A 84 3.86 -5.45 2.44
CA ALA A 84 5.16 -5.04 2.95
C ALA A 84 5.36 -5.57 4.36
N VAL A 85 6.62 -5.79 4.73
CA VAL A 85 7.01 -6.11 6.11
C VAL A 85 7.97 -5.02 6.57
N THR A 86 7.67 -4.43 7.71
CA THR A 86 8.48 -3.37 8.32
C THR A 86 9.57 -3.98 9.21
N PRO A 87 10.68 -3.28 9.48
CA PRO A 87 11.57 -3.64 10.57
C PRO A 87 10.87 -3.42 11.92
N VAL A 88 11.54 -3.77 13.02
CA VAL A 88 11.06 -3.44 14.37
C VAL A 88 10.97 -1.91 14.50
N LEU A 89 9.75 -1.39 14.67
CA LEU A 89 9.49 0.06 14.73
C LEU A 89 9.48 0.60 16.16
N GLY A 90 9.28 -0.28 17.14
CA GLY A 90 9.29 0.10 18.55
C GLY A 90 8.85 -1.03 19.46
N SER A 91 8.66 -0.69 20.73
CA SER A 91 8.37 -1.66 21.79
C SER A 91 7.08 -1.30 22.52
N ASN A 92 6.18 -2.26 22.69
CA ASN A 92 4.88 -2.07 23.34
C ASN A 92 4.06 -0.93 22.72
N SER A 93 4.12 0.27 23.30
CA SER A 93 3.40 1.46 22.85
C SER A 93 4.39 2.51 22.38
N PHE A 94 4.26 2.98 21.15
CA PHE A 94 5.22 3.89 20.53
C PHE A 94 4.61 4.69 19.39
N GLN A 95 5.22 5.84 19.13
CA GLN A 95 5.01 6.62 17.91
C GLN A 95 5.94 6.08 16.82
N VAL A 96 5.43 5.94 15.61
CA VAL A 96 6.18 5.39 14.49
C VAL A 96 7.08 6.48 13.89
N PRO A 97 8.41 6.29 13.83
CA PRO A 97 9.30 7.26 13.22
C PRO A 97 9.09 7.36 11.71
N ASP A 98 9.33 8.54 11.14
CA ASP A 98 9.25 8.74 9.68
C ASP A 98 10.39 8.01 8.93
N VAL A 99 11.58 7.95 9.54
CA VAL A 99 12.78 7.28 9.01
C VAL A 99 13.51 6.56 10.14
N ILE A 100 14.07 5.38 9.84
CA ILE A 100 14.94 4.64 10.76
C ILE A 100 16.34 4.59 10.14
N PRO A 101 17.35 5.30 10.70
CA PRO A 101 18.68 5.47 10.09
C PRO A 101 19.41 4.18 9.73
N GLU A 102 19.17 3.09 10.48
CA GLU A 102 19.83 1.79 10.31
C GLU A 102 19.05 0.82 9.44
N SER A 103 17.97 1.26 8.78
CA SER A 103 17.14 0.40 7.94
C SER A 103 16.71 1.09 6.65
N SER A 104 16.33 0.31 5.64
CA SER A 104 15.73 0.84 4.39
C SER A 104 14.27 1.26 4.54
N PHE A 105 13.74 1.28 5.77
CA PHE A 105 12.35 1.61 6.02
C PHE A 105 12.09 3.11 5.88
N THR A 106 11.03 3.42 5.16
CA THR A 106 10.47 4.76 5.00
C THR A 106 9.00 4.72 5.37
N ASN A 107 8.53 5.78 6.03
CA ASN A 107 7.14 5.98 6.36
C ASN A 107 6.68 7.28 5.68
N PRO A 108 5.76 7.23 4.70
CA PRO A 108 4.80 6.15 4.45
C PRO A 108 5.36 4.91 3.73
N VAL A 109 4.78 3.75 4.04
CA VAL A 109 4.97 2.51 3.29
C VAL A 109 4.29 2.64 1.92
N ARG A 110 5.01 2.31 0.86
CA ARG A 110 4.56 2.47 -0.54
C ARG A 110 4.32 1.11 -1.19
N ILE A 111 3.13 0.92 -1.76
CA ILE A 111 2.78 -0.26 -2.55
C ILE A 111 2.43 0.22 -3.96
N ASN A 112 3.28 -0.12 -4.93
CA ASN A 112 3.12 0.34 -6.32
C ASN A 112 2.07 -0.51 -7.05
N PHE A 113 1.24 0.15 -7.85
CA PHE A 113 0.17 -0.45 -8.65
C PHE A 113 0.48 -0.29 -10.14
N GLY A 114 0.49 -1.41 -10.85
CA GLY A 114 0.61 -1.45 -12.32
C GLY A 114 -0.72 -1.74 -13.03
N PHE A 115 -1.85 -1.46 -12.38
CA PHE A 115 -3.20 -1.67 -12.89
C PHE A 115 -4.14 -0.58 -12.38
N THR A 116 -5.28 -0.40 -13.05
CA THR A 116 -6.26 0.63 -12.70
C THR A 116 -6.70 0.50 -11.24
N TRP A 117 -6.63 1.61 -10.50
CA TRP A 117 -7.10 1.64 -9.12
C TRP A 117 -8.61 1.38 -9.06
N PRO A 118 -9.06 0.32 -8.35
CA PRO A 118 -10.48 -0.08 -8.34
C PRO A 118 -11.34 0.76 -7.39
N GLY A 119 -10.76 1.68 -6.61
CA GLY A 119 -11.49 2.47 -5.62
C GLY A 119 -11.83 1.74 -4.32
N THR A 120 -11.85 0.40 -4.30
CA THR A 120 -12.18 -0.40 -3.12
C THR A 120 -11.10 -1.41 -2.79
N PHE A 121 -10.86 -1.64 -1.51
CA PHE A 121 -9.79 -2.53 -1.05
C PHE A 121 -10.11 -3.10 0.33
N SER A 122 -9.37 -4.16 0.67
CA SER A 122 -9.23 -4.64 2.05
C SER A 122 -7.79 -4.45 2.49
N LEU A 123 -7.60 -3.79 3.63
CA LEU A 123 -6.31 -3.58 4.26
C LEU A 123 -6.23 -4.41 5.53
N ILE A 124 -5.19 -5.25 5.59
CA ILE A 124 -4.87 -6.05 6.76
C ILE A 124 -3.51 -5.58 7.29
N ILE A 125 -3.46 -5.25 8.57
CA ILE A 125 -2.22 -4.90 9.28
C ILE A 125 -2.10 -5.82 10.48
N GLU A 126 -1.01 -6.57 10.54
CA GLU A 126 -0.67 -7.43 11.66
C GLU A 126 0.50 -6.82 12.41
N ALA A 127 0.33 -6.64 13.72
CA ALA A 127 1.43 -6.32 14.62
C ALA A 127 2.00 -7.64 15.14
N LEU A 128 3.30 -7.88 14.94
CA LEU A 128 3.99 -9.10 15.33
C LEU A 128 5.16 -8.79 16.26
N HIS A 129 5.49 -9.77 17.10
CA HIS A 129 6.65 -9.75 17.95
C HIS A 129 7.81 -10.55 17.37
N THR A 130 9.04 -10.07 17.58
CA THR A 130 10.25 -10.86 17.38
C THR A 130 11.26 -10.67 18.50
N ASP A 131 11.99 -11.72 18.85
CA ASP A 131 13.12 -11.64 19.79
C ASP A 131 14.40 -11.12 19.12
N SER A 132 14.54 -11.36 17.80
CA SER A 132 15.71 -11.04 16.98
C SER A 132 15.39 -9.95 15.96
N LYS A 133 16.31 -9.01 15.74
CA LYS A 133 16.14 -7.95 14.74
C LYS A 133 16.16 -8.48 13.29
N GLU A 134 16.71 -9.67 13.08
CA GLU A 134 16.91 -10.27 11.76
C GLU A 134 15.78 -11.23 11.36
N ASP A 135 15.09 -11.82 12.35
CA ASP A 135 14.00 -12.75 12.11
C ASP A 135 12.65 -12.02 12.11
N LEU A 136 12.26 -11.55 10.92
CA LEU A 136 10.98 -10.91 10.64
C LEU A 136 10.00 -11.84 9.93
N SER A 137 10.10 -13.17 10.17
CA SER A 137 9.17 -14.14 9.59
C SER A 137 7.74 -13.92 10.10
N THR A 138 6.78 -13.99 9.17
CA THR A 138 5.36 -13.72 9.46
C THR A 138 4.48 -14.97 9.41
N GLU A 139 5.09 -16.14 9.25
CA GLU A 139 4.39 -17.42 9.11
C GLU A 139 3.96 -17.99 10.47
N ASN A 140 4.64 -17.60 11.55
CA ASN A 140 4.34 -18.10 12.88
C ASN A 140 3.20 -17.30 13.54
N PRO A 141 1.99 -17.88 13.69
CA PRO A 141 0.85 -17.18 14.29
C PRO A 141 1.04 -16.88 15.79
N GLU A 142 1.94 -17.60 16.48
CA GLU A 142 2.21 -17.35 17.91
C GLU A 142 2.90 -16.00 18.14
N ARG A 143 3.50 -15.40 17.11
CA ARG A 143 4.15 -14.08 17.19
C ARG A 143 3.17 -12.92 17.05
N VAL A 144 1.95 -13.17 16.61
CA VAL A 144 0.97 -12.11 16.32
C VAL A 144 0.49 -11.47 17.62
N ILE A 145 0.75 -10.18 17.79
CA ILE A 145 0.24 -9.38 18.90
C ILE A 145 -1.22 -9.00 18.61
N SER A 146 -1.51 -8.51 17.41
CA SER A 146 -2.86 -8.14 16.99
C SER A 146 -2.99 -8.16 15.49
N THR A 147 -4.12 -8.66 14.99
CA THR A 147 -4.51 -8.60 13.59
C THR A 147 -5.63 -7.60 13.42
N MET A 148 -5.51 -6.75 12.41
CA MET A 148 -6.47 -5.72 12.08
C MET A 148 -6.86 -5.88 10.63
N ALA A 149 -8.15 -5.87 10.33
CA ALA A 149 -8.66 -5.94 8.97
C ALA A 149 -9.77 -4.91 8.80
N THR A 150 -9.71 -4.16 7.71
CA THR A 150 -10.74 -3.18 7.35
C THR A 150 -10.96 -3.16 5.85
N GLN A 151 -12.19 -2.87 5.44
CA GLN A 151 -12.56 -2.66 4.06
C GLN A 151 -12.97 -1.21 3.87
N ARG A 152 -12.45 -0.58 2.83
CA ARG A 152 -12.66 0.84 2.58
C ARG A 152 -12.84 1.12 1.10
N HIS A 153 -13.52 2.23 0.83
CA HIS A 153 -13.48 2.92 -0.44
C HIS A 153 -12.54 4.11 -0.30
N LEU A 154 -11.71 4.35 -1.31
CA LEU A 154 -10.74 5.44 -1.34
C LEU A 154 -10.64 5.96 -2.77
N THR A 155 -10.90 7.24 -2.92
CA THR A 155 -10.68 7.97 -4.17
C THR A 155 -9.21 8.32 -4.33
N VAL A 156 -8.76 8.47 -5.57
CA VAL A 156 -7.41 8.98 -5.88
C VAL A 156 -7.31 10.43 -5.42
N GLY A 157 -6.19 10.80 -4.79
CA GLY A 157 -5.92 12.16 -4.36
C GLY A 157 -4.75 12.27 -3.39
N GLU A 158 -4.25 13.49 -3.22
CA GLU A 158 -3.13 13.79 -2.31
C GLU A 158 -3.55 13.82 -0.83
N ASP A 159 -4.85 14.00 -0.56
CA ASP A 159 -5.38 14.10 0.79
C ASP A 159 -5.30 12.77 1.54
N TRP A 160 -4.87 12.85 2.80
CA TRP A 160 -4.76 11.69 3.68
C TRP A 160 -6.10 11.32 4.30
N SER A 161 -6.50 10.06 4.13
CA SER A 161 -7.60 9.45 4.89
C SER A 161 -7.06 8.82 6.16
N GLN A 162 -7.41 9.39 7.32
CA GLN A 162 -6.97 8.88 8.63
C GLN A 162 -8.00 7.92 9.23
N ASP A 163 -7.52 6.88 9.90
CA ASP A 163 -8.34 5.94 10.64
C ASP A 163 -7.68 5.55 11.97
N LEU A 164 -8.50 5.08 12.91
CA LEU A 164 -8.06 4.55 14.20
C LEU A 164 -8.76 3.23 14.41
N HIS A 165 -7.98 2.17 14.54
CA HIS A 165 -8.55 0.87 14.83
C HIS A 165 -8.14 0.40 16.22
N THR A 166 -9.18 0.13 17.00
CA THR A 166 -9.16 -0.42 18.35
C THR A 166 -9.53 -1.89 18.30
N GLY A 167 -8.56 -2.76 18.59
CA GLY A 167 -8.73 -4.21 18.66
C GLY A 167 -8.39 -4.74 20.05
N GLY A 168 -9.39 -5.07 20.85
CA GLY A 168 -9.18 -5.56 22.22
C GLY A 168 -8.47 -4.54 23.12
N ARG A 169 -7.15 -4.71 23.33
CA ARG A 169 -6.31 -3.79 24.13
C ARG A 169 -5.16 -3.18 23.31
N THR A 170 -5.26 -3.23 21.99
CA THR A 170 -4.31 -2.58 21.08
C THR A 170 -5.03 -1.53 20.24
N GLU A 171 -4.34 -0.43 19.97
CA GLU A 171 -4.84 0.66 19.13
C GLU A 171 -3.77 0.98 18.08
N LEU A 172 -4.16 1.14 16.82
CA LEU A 172 -3.27 1.61 15.76
C LEU A 172 -3.91 2.79 15.07
N LYS A 173 -3.20 3.90 15.07
CA LYS A 173 -3.51 5.10 14.29
C LYS A 173 -2.70 5.08 13.01
N TYR A 174 -3.37 5.22 11.88
CA TYR A 174 -2.75 5.20 10.56
C TYR A 174 -3.51 6.09 9.60
N SER A 175 -2.83 6.51 8.55
CA SER A 175 -3.41 7.26 7.44
C SER A 175 -3.04 6.60 6.13
N TYR A 176 -3.91 6.68 5.13
CA TYR A 176 -3.66 6.13 3.82
C TYR A 176 -4.17 7.07 2.71
N ARG A 177 -3.55 6.98 1.55
CA ARG A 177 -3.99 7.67 0.33
C ARG A 177 -3.55 6.88 -0.90
N PHE A 178 -4.13 7.22 -2.04
CA PHE A 178 -3.71 6.69 -3.33
C PHE A 178 -3.43 7.84 -4.27
N ILE A 179 -2.21 7.92 -4.80
CA ILE A 179 -1.79 8.97 -5.73
C ILE A 179 -1.40 8.33 -7.07
N CYS A 180 -1.69 9.02 -8.16
CA CYS A 180 -1.18 8.61 -9.46
C CYS A 180 0.33 8.89 -9.53
N ASP A 181 1.03 8.08 -10.31
CA ASP A 181 2.40 8.43 -10.68
C ASP A 181 2.39 9.62 -11.66
N GLU A 182 3.58 10.20 -11.86
CA GLU A 182 3.75 11.32 -12.78
C GLU A 182 3.18 11.01 -14.17
N HIS A 183 2.45 11.96 -14.73
CA HIS A 183 1.76 11.86 -16.02
C HIS A 183 0.58 10.87 -16.06
N TYR A 184 0.15 10.30 -14.93
CA TYR A 184 -1.08 9.50 -14.85
C TYR A 184 -2.20 10.28 -14.17
N TYR A 185 -3.40 10.13 -14.71
CA TYR A 185 -4.57 10.91 -14.31
C TYR A 185 -5.84 10.04 -14.24
N GLY A 186 -6.90 10.67 -13.74
CA GLY A 186 -8.22 10.09 -13.59
C GLY A 186 -8.39 9.27 -12.32
N ASP A 187 -9.64 8.88 -12.05
CA ASP A 187 -10.05 8.23 -10.79
C ASP A 187 -9.42 6.85 -10.57
N GLY A 188 -8.77 6.30 -11.60
CA GLY A 188 -8.09 5.01 -11.60
C GLY A 188 -6.60 5.06 -11.95
N CYS A 189 -6.02 6.26 -12.13
CA CYS A 189 -4.65 6.46 -12.63
C CYS A 189 -4.32 5.70 -13.92
N SER A 190 -5.30 5.68 -14.85
CA SER A 190 -5.26 4.92 -16.10
C SER A 190 -5.17 5.79 -17.35
N VAL A 191 -5.19 7.12 -17.19
CA VAL A 191 -5.06 8.06 -18.30
C VAL A 191 -3.65 8.61 -18.30
N PHE A 192 -2.84 8.26 -19.31
CA PHE A 192 -1.50 8.80 -19.45
C PHE A 192 -1.50 10.08 -20.29
N CYS A 193 -0.95 11.17 -19.74
CA CYS A 193 -0.71 12.41 -20.47
C CYS A 193 0.59 13.05 -20.02
N ARG A 194 1.55 13.20 -20.94
CA ARG A 194 2.78 13.95 -20.70
C ARG A 194 2.77 15.18 -21.60
N PRO A 195 2.87 16.41 -21.05
CA PRO A 195 2.94 17.62 -21.87
C PRO A 195 4.06 17.52 -22.90
N ARG A 196 3.82 18.06 -24.09
CA ARG A 196 4.74 17.97 -25.23
C ARG A 196 4.69 19.26 -26.05
N ASP A 197 5.86 19.67 -26.52
CA ASP A 197 6.03 20.81 -27.42
C ASP A 197 7.17 20.48 -28.41
N ASP A 198 6.86 19.59 -29.35
CA ASP A 198 7.79 19.12 -30.37
C ASP A 198 7.05 18.68 -31.64
N ALA A 199 7.77 18.15 -32.65
CA ALA A 199 7.18 17.72 -33.92
C ALA A 199 6.04 16.69 -33.80
N PHE A 200 5.86 16.04 -32.66
CA PHE A 200 4.83 15.05 -32.37
C PHE A 200 3.70 15.58 -31.48
N GLY A 201 3.64 16.89 -31.19
CA GLY A 201 2.51 17.53 -30.54
C GLY A 201 2.87 18.77 -29.73
N HIS A 202 1.91 19.69 -29.66
CA HIS A 202 1.98 20.96 -28.92
C HIS A 202 0.78 21.08 -27.99
N PHE A 203 0.92 20.51 -26.79
CA PHE A 203 -0.18 20.39 -25.85
C PHE A 203 0.26 20.32 -24.38
N THR A 204 -0.66 20.73 -23.53
CA THR A 204 -0.63 20.54 -22.08
C THR A 204 -1.65 19.48 -21.65
N CYS A 205 -1.53 19.00 -20.42
CA CYS A 205 -2.44 18.01 -19.85
C CYS A 205 -3.42 18.70 -18.89
N GLY A 206 -4.72 18.46 -19.09
CA GLY A 206 -5.75 18.91 -18.17
C GLY A 206 -5.82 18.06 -16.89
N GLU A 207 -6.78 18.38 -16.02
CA GLU A 207 -6.87 17.78 -14.68
C GLU A 207 -7.20 16.29 -14.69
N ARG A 208 -7.89 15.80 -15.73
CA ARG A 208 -8.23 14.38 -15.89
C ARG A 208 -7.34 13.67 -16.92
N GLY A 209 -6.26 14.32 -17.35
CA GLY A 209 -5.33 13.81 -18.35
C GLY A 209 -5.79 14.03 -19.78
N GLU A 210 -6.77 14.90 -20.02
CA GLU A 210 -7.15 15.34 -21.35
C GLU A 210 -6.02 16.13 -22.03
N ILE A 211 -5.87 15.93 -23.34
CA ILE A 211 -4.92 16.69 -24.16
C ILE A 211 -5.53 18.06 -24.48
N LEU A 212 -4.85 19.13 -24.07
CA LEU A 212 -5.24 20.52 -24.32
C LEU A 212 -4.26 21.16 -25.29
N CYS A 213 -4.70 21.38 -26.54
CA CYS A 213 -3.83 21.97 -27.56
C CYS A 213 -3.46 23.42 -27.24
N ASP A 214 -2.20 23.75 -27.50
CA ASP A 214 -1.72 25.12 -27.39
C ASP A 214 -2.32 26.02 -28.47
N ALA A 215 -2.23 27.35 -28.27
CA ALA A 215 -2.83 28.31 -29.19
C ALA A 215 -2.26 28.17 -30.61
N GLY A 216 -3.15 27.94 -31.58
CA GLY A 216 -2.79 27.74 -32.98
C GLY A 216 -2.68 26.28 -33.41
N TRP A 217 -2.75 25.33 -32.47
CA TRP A 217 -2.69 23.90 -32.74
C TRP A 217 -4.06 23.22 -32.59
N LYS A 218 -4.29 22.17 -33.38
CA LYS A 218 -5.50 21.34 -33.32
C LYS A 218 -5.22 19.88 -33.69
N GLY A 219 -6.29 19.07 -33.68
CA GLY A 219 -6.23 17.63 -33.95
C GLY A 219 -6.05 16.83 -32.67
N GLN A 220 -6.18 15.50 -32.76
CA GLN A 220 -6.16 14.60 -31.59
C GLN A 220 -4.86 14.65 -30.79
N TYR A 221 -3.73 14.96 -31.45
CA TYR A 221 -2.40 15.06 -30.84
C TYR A 221 -1.79 16.46 -30.94
N CYS A 222 -2.60 17.47 -31.31
CA CYS A 222 -2.19 18.87 -31.42
C CYS A 222 -0.99 19.07 -32.36
N THR A 223 -1.11 18.57 -33.59
CA THR A 223 -0.07 18.59 -34.64
C THR A 223 -0.48 19.34 -35.91
N GLU A 224 -1.71 19.87 -35.97
CA GLU A 224 -2.30 20.59 -37.12
C GLU A 224 -2.50 22.07 -36.86
#